data_AF-A0A7J3XHG9-F1
#
_entry.id   AF-A0A7J3XHG9-F1
#
_cell.length_a   1.000
_cell.length_b   1.000
_cell.length_c   1.000
_cell.angle_alpha   90.00
_cell.angle_beta   90.00
_cell.angle_gamma   90.00
#
_symmetry.space_group_name_H-M   'P 1'
#
loop_
_entity.id
_entity.type
_entity.pdbx_description
1 polymer ?
#
loop_
_entity_poly.entity_id
_entity_poly.type
_entity_poly.pdbx_seq_one_letter_code
_entity_poly.pdbx_strand_id
1 'polypeptide(L)' 'MSTHEMASCVRYEPLVVLLNRRLVAYGPANRVLTLDNLRRTYPNMSEVAGVTILGEDHAVRLR' A
#
# COMPACT_ATOMS: atom_id res chain seq x y z
N MET A 1 10.51 13.11 2.22
CA MET A 1 10.85 11.98 3.11
C MET A 1 10.24 10.72 2.50
N SER A 2 11.02 9.68 2.26
CA SER A 2 10.54 8.39 1.70
C SER A 2 10.62 7.33 2.79
N THR A 3 9.53 6.58 3.02
CA THR A 3 9.48 5.47 3.98
C THR A 3 8.78 4.27 3.36
N HIS A 4 9.22 3.07 3.74
CA HIS A 4 8.56 1.80 3.38
C HIS A 4 7.49 1.40 4.41
N GLU A 5 7.47 2.06 5.57
CA GLU A 5 6.53 1.78 6.65
C GLU A 5 5.35 2.77 6.62
N MET A 6 4.14 2.28 6.39
CA MET A 6 2.92 3.10 6.36
C MET A 6 2.62 3.76 7.72
N ALA A 7 2.93 3.09 8.84
CA ALA A 7 2.59 3.55 10.18
C ALA A 7 3.22 4.91 10.52
N SER A 8 4.43 5.18 10.02
CA SER A 8 5.14 6.44 10.26
C SER A 8 4.46 7.63 9.59
N CYS A 9 3.63 7.40 8.57
CA CYS A 9 2.92 8.45 7.85
C CYS A 9 1.58 8.84 8.49
N VAL A 10 0.97 7.99 9.32
CA VAL A 10 -0.41 8.17 9.83
C VAL A 10 -0.63 9.48 10.61
N ARG A 11 0.42 10.04 11.23
CA ARG A 11 0.31 11.29 12.03
C ARG A 11 0.20 12.57 11.20
N TYR A 12 0.65 12.53 9.95
CA TYR A 12 0.42 13.60 8.99
C TYR A 12 -0.77 13.14 8.19
N GLU A 13 -1.79 13.95 7.91
CA GLU A 13 -2.85 13.52 7.00
C GLU A 13 -2.25 13.49 5.58
N PRO A 14 -1.65 12.35 5.15
CA PRO A 14 -0.72 12.36 4.05
C PRO A 14 -1.52 12.22 2.77
N LEU A 15 -1.08 12.93 1.75
CA LEU A 15 -1.47 12.58 0.39
C LEU A 15 -0.77 11.26 0.04
N VAL A 16 -1.56 10.24 -0.22
CA VAL A 16 -1.13 8.89 -0.58
C VAL A 16 -1.36 8.70 -2.07
N VAL A 17 -0.41 8.06 -2.74
CA VAL A 17 -0.54 7.58 -4.12
C VAL A 17 -0.34 6.07 -4.14
N LEU A 18 -1.29 5.36 -4.74
CA LEU A 18 -1.22 3.91 -4.93
C LEU A 18 -0.96 3.59 -6.40
N LEU A 19 0.08 2.79 -6.65
CA LEU A 19 0.57 2.47 -7.98
C LEU A 19 0.70 0.95 -8.14
N ASN A 20 0.18 0.41 -9.24
CA ASN A 20 0.42 -0.96 -9.68
C ASN A 20 0.49 -1.00 -11.20
N ARG A 21 1.67 -0.74 -11.77
CA ARG A 21 1.93 -0.48 -13.22
C ARG A 21 1.13 0.69 -13.83
N ARG A 22 0.10 1.17 -13.15
CA ARG A 22 -0.79 2.31 -13.44
C ARG A 22 -1.23 2.94 -12.12
N LEU A 23 -1.74 4.17 -12.18
CA LEU A 23 -2.35 4.83 -11.03
C LEU A 23 -3.62 4.08 -10.60
N VAL A 24 -3.67 3.67 -9.33
CA VAL A 24 -4.85 3.03 -8.72
C VAL A 24 -5.71 4.07 -8.01
N ALA A 25 -5.09 4.89 -7.15
CA ALA A 25 -5.77 5.93 -6.38
C ALA A 25 -4.78 7.02 -5.92
N TYR A 26 -5.29 8.24 -5.67
CA TYR A 26 -4.54 9.37 -5.13
C TYR A 26 -5.44 10.25 -4.24
N GLY A 27 -4.91 10.76 -3.14
CA GLY A 27 -5.62 11.65 -2.23
C GLY A 27 -5.31 11.42 -0.75
N PRO A 28 -6.12 11.93 0.18
CA PRO A 28 -5.93 11.75 1.61
C PRO A 28 -5.96 10.27 2.03
N ALA A 29 -5.10 9.87 2.96
CA ALA A 29 -4.97 8.48 3.40
C ALA A 29 -6.30 7.82 3.79
N ASN A 30 -7.19 8.52 4.52
CA ASN A 30 -8.49 7.99 4.95
C ASN A 30 -9.45 7.65 3.79
N ARG A 31 -9.23 8.23 2.60
CA ARG A 31 -10.00 7.93 1.39
C ARG A 31 -9.27 6.96 0.46
N VAL A 32 -7.95 6.92 0.50
CA VAL A 32 -7.12 6.11 -0.39
C VAL A 32 -6.86 4.72 0.17
N LEU A 33 -6.56 4.58 1.46
CA LEU A 33 -6.23 3.31 2.13
C LEU A 33 -7.47 2.47 2.44
N THR A 34 -8.26 2.18 1.42
CA THR A 34 -9.40 1.26 1.49
C THR A 34 -8.96 -0.14 1.09
N LEU A 35 -9.65 -1.16 1.61
CA LEU A 35 -9.36 -2.56 1.29
C LEU A 35 -9.43 -2.84 -0.23
N ASP A 36 -10.37 -2.21 -0.93
CA ASP A 36 -10.52 -2.34 -2.39
C ASP A 36 -9.28 -1.81 -3.13
N ASN A 37 -8.85 -0.59 -2.80
CA ASN A 37 -7.66 0.01 -3.40
C ASN A 37 -6.40 -0.79 -3.08
N LEU A 38 -6.27 -1.29 -1.84
CA LEU A 38 -5.14 -2.11 -1.42
C LEU A 38 -5.08 -3.44 -2.19
N ARG A 39 -6.21 -4.14 -2.38
CA ARG A 39 -6.27 -5.38 -3.18
C ARG A 39 -5.89 -5.16 -4.64
N ARG A 40 -6.29 -4.03 -5.23
CA ARG A 40 -5.91 -3.66 -6.61
C ARG A 40 -4.43 -3.28 -6.73
N THR A 41 -3.84 -2.79 -5.64
CA THR A 41 -2.43 -2.36 -5.60
C THR A 41 -1.49 -3.51 -5.30
N TYR A 42 -1.87 -4.40 -4.37
CA TYR A 42 -1.09 -5.52 -3.86
C TYR A 42 -1.83 -6.83 -4.13
N PRO A 43 -1.68 -7.43 -5.32
CA PRO A 43 -2.41 -8.66 -5.68
C PRO A 43 -2.06 -9.88 -4.81
N ASN A 44 -0.91 -9.86 -4.12
CA ASN A 44 -0.48 -10.92 -3.20
C ASN A 44 -0.91 -10.67 -1.74
N MET A 45 -1.80 -9.71 -1.50
CA MET A 45 -2.29 -9.39 -0.17
C MET A 45 -3.13 -10.57 0.37
N SER A 46 -2.73 -11.11 1.52
CA SER A 46 -3.41 -12.23 2.16
C SER A 46 -4.01 -11.78 3.49
N GLU A 47 -5.22 -12.24 3.78
CA GLU A 47 -5.92 -11.95 5.03
C GLU A 47 -5.91 -13.21 5.89
N VAL A 48 -5.26 -13.16 7.05
CA VAL A 48 -5.14 -14.29 7.97
C VAL A 48 -5.63 -13.84 9.34
N ALA A 49 -6.70 -14.48 9.85
CA ALA A 49 -7.28 -14.21 11.17
C ALA A 49 -7.60 -12.71 11.44
N GLY A 50 -8.09 -11.99 10.43
CA GLY A 50 -8.44 -10.56 10.54
C GLY A 50 -7.24 -9.60 10.46
N VAL A 51 -6.03 -10.14 10.24
CA VAL A 51 -4.82 -9.36 9.99
C VAL A 51 -4.51 -9.37 8.49
N THR A 52 -4.35 -8.18 7.92
CA THR A 52 -3.90 -8.04 6.53
C THR A 52 -2.38 -8.12 6.47
N ILE A 53 -1.86 -9.15 5.80
CA ILE A 53 -0.43 -9.34 5.58
C ILE A 53 -0.09 -8.79 4.19
N LEU A 54 0.68 -7.71 4.16
CA LEU A 54 1.37 -7.25 2.96
C LEU A 54 2.77 -7.85 2.96
N GLY A 55 3.01 -8.84 2.11
CA GLY A 55 4.37 -9.28 1.82
C GLY A 55 5.08 -8.19 1.03
N GLU A 56 6.22 -7.70 1.52
CA GLU A 56 7.07 -6.83 0.71
C GLU A 56 7.69 -7.66 -0.43
N ASP A 57 7.18 -7.48 -1.65
CA ASP A 57 7.81 -8.01 -2.86
C ASP A 57 9.04 -7.15 -3.17
N HIS A 58 10.14 -7.43 -2.47
CA HIS A 58 11.46 -7.02 -2.93
C HIS A 58 11.81 -7.93 -4.10
N ALA A 59 11.29 -7.62 -5.28
CA ALA A 59 11.77 -8.22 -6.52
C ALA A 59 13.24 -7.82 -6.71
N VAL A 60 14.14 -8.56 -6.05
CA VAL A 60 15.56 -8.58 -6.40
C VAL A 60 15.60 -9.17 -7.80
N ARG A 61 15.63 -8.28 -8.79
CA ARG A 61 15.86 -8.63 -10.17
C ARG A 61 17.30 -9.13 -10.27
N LEU A 62 17.50 -10.42 -10.03
CA LEU A 62 18.73 -11.10 -10.43
C LEU A 62 18.79 -10.98 -11.96
N ARG A 63 19.73 -10.16 -12.42
CA ARG A 63 20.12 -10.06 -13.83
C ARG A 63 20.94 -11.28 -14.20
#